data_AF-A0A974P5A9-F1
#
_entry.id   AF-A0A974P5A9-F1
#
_cell.length_a   1.000
_cell.length_b   1.000
_cell.length_c   1.000
_cell.angle_alpha   90.00
_cell.angle_beta   90.00
_cell.angle_gamma   90.00
#
_symmetry.space_group_name_H-M   'P 1'
#
loop_
_entity.id
_entity.type
_entity.pdbx_description
1 polymer ?
#
loop_
_entity_poly.entity_id
_entity_poly.type
_entity_poly.pdbx_seq_one_letter_code
_entity_poly.pdbx_strand_id
1 'polypeptide(L)'
;MILPDGHRLGTLCVIDFAPRRSFSQAARAQLEAMAASVTQALLMRRDISAFQRSERDRNNQRQLLDQAEEMAGVGHWSWDAASDVTTWSRALYEIHGCDPAEPPPGLDGVLALYAPEDAAKLAALVERAVATGESYALQARIRRPDGSERLVSARAPRR
;
A
#
# COMPACT_ATOMS: atom_id res chain seq x y z
N MET A 1 -19.37 -3.71 -31.63
CA MET A 1 -19.37 -3.48 -30.17
C MET A 1 -18.59 -2.21 -29.91
N ILE A 2 -19.29 -1.15 -29.51
CA ILE A 2 -18.72 0.18 -29.25
C ILE A 2 -18.99 0.50 -27.79
N LEU A 3 -17.98 0.98 -27.09
CA LEU A 3 -18.07 1.42 -25.71
C LEU A 3 -18.84 2.74 -25.59
N PRO A 4 -19.39 3.07 -24.40
CA PRO A 4 -20.03 4.37 -24.15
C PRO A 4 -19.12 5.58 -24.43
N ASP A 5 -17.80 5.40 -24.36
CA ASP A 5 -16.78 6.41 -24.65
C ASP A 5 -16.39 6.49 -26.15
N GLY A 6 -17.06 5.73 -27.01
CA GLY A 6 -16.83 5.71 -28.46
C GLY A 6 -15.74 4.74 -28.94
N HIS A 7 -14.99 4.08 -28.06
CA HIS A 7 -13.97 3.13 -28.48
C HIS A 7 -14.58 1.82 -29.02
N ARG A 8 -14.09 1.38 -30.19
CA ARG A 8 -14.49 0.10 -30.78
C ARG A 8 -13.73 -1.05 -30.10
N LEU A 9 -14.43 -1.86 -29.31
CA LEU A 9 -13.90 -3.10 -28.72
C LEU A 9 -13.71 -4.20 -29.77
N GLY A 10 -14.53 -4.22 -30.82
CA GLY A 10 -14.50 -5.23 -31.87
C GLY A 10 -15.87 -5.47 -32.51
N THR A 11 -16.00 -6.56 -33.26
CA THR A 11 -17.24 -6.97 -33.92
C THR A 11 -17.70 -8.32 -33.38
N LEU A 12 -18.98 -8.42 -33.02
CA LEU A 12 -19.63 -9.71 -32.76
C LEU A 12 -20.16 -10.23 -34.09
N CYS A 13 -19.61 -11.35 -34.57
CA CYS A 13 -20.07 -12.01 -35.79
C CYS A 13 -21.01 -13.14 -35.42
N VAL A 14 -22.16 -13.21 -36.09
CA VAL A 14 -23.11 -14.31 -35.97
C VAL A 14 -23.12 -15.05 -37.29
N ILE A 15 -22.85 -16.36 -37.25
CA ILE A 15 -22.83 -17.23 -38.41
C ILE A 15 -24.05 -18.14 -38.33
N ASP A 16 -24.75 -18.30 -39.44
CA ASP A 16 -25.86 -19.22 -39.57
C ASP A 16 -25.53 -20.30 -40.61
N PHE A 17 -26.08 -21.49 -40.42
CA PHE A 17 -25.91 -22.63 -41.32
C PHE A 17 -26.95 -22.63 -42.46
N ALA A 18 -27.94 -21.73 -42.43
CA ALA A 18 -28.91 -21.53 -43.50
C ALA A 18 -28.95 -20.04 -43.97
N PRO A 19 -29.25 -19.77 -45.26
CA PRO A 19 -29.33 -18.40 -45.76
C PRO A 19 -30.50 -17.61 -45.14
N ARG A 20 -30.22 -16.51 -44.44
CA ARG A 20 -31.23 -15.52 -44.02
C ARG A 20 -31.29 -14.36 -45.00
N ARG A 21 -32.48 -14.07 -45.54
CA ARG A 21 -32.71 -12.92 -46.45
C ARG A 21 -32.93 -11.58 -45.72
N SER A 22 -33.41 -11.62 -44.48
CA SER A 22 -33.58 -10.43 -43.64
C SER A 22 -33.60 -10.81 -42.15
N PHE A 23 -33.35 -9.83 -41.29
CA PHE A 23 -33.53 -9.97 -39.84
C PHE A 23 -34.85 -9.30 -39.43
N SER A 24 -35.69 -10.02 -38.71
CA SER A 24 -36.84 -9.42 -38.02
C SER A 24 -36.37 -8.46 -36.93
N GLN A 25 -37.24 -7.53 -36.52
CA GLN A 25 -36.94 -6.61 -35.42
C GLN A 25 -36.59 -7.36 -34.13
N ALA A 26 -37.29 -8.45 -33.83
CA ALA A 26 -37.00 -9.31 -32.68
C ALA A 26 -35.61 -9.96 -32.76
N ALA A 27 -35.21 -10.46 -33.95
CA ALA A 27 -33.88 -11.04 -34.13
C ALA A 27 -32.77 -9.99 -34.01
N ARG A 28 -32.99 -8.76 -34.52
CA ARG A 28 -32.05 -7.64 -34.33
C ARG A 28 -31.90 -7.29 -32.85
N ALA A 29 -33.01 -7.15 -32.13
CA ALA A 29 -33.01 -6.86 -30.69
C ALA A 29 -32.27 -7.93 -29.87
N GLN A 30 -32.43 -9.21 -30.22
CA GLN A 30 -31.67 -10.30 -29.59
C GLN A 30 -30.15 -10.19 -29.85
N LEU A 31 -29.74 -9.92 -31.09
CA LEU A 31 -28.33 -9.75 -31.42
C LEU A 31 -27.71 -8.52 -30.73
N GLU A 32 -28.47 -7.42 -30.62
CA GLU A 32 -28.06 -6.23 -29.87
C GLU A 32 -27.90 -6.54 -28.38
N ALA A 33 -28.84 -7.28 -27.77
CA ALA A 33 -28.75 -7.71 -26.38
C ALA A 33 -27.53 -8.63 -26.15
N MET A 34 -27.27 -9.57 -27.06
CA MET A 34 -26.07 -10.42 -26.98
C MET A 34 -24.78 -9.59 -27.09
N ALA A 35 -24.73 -8.64 -28.04
CA ALA A 35 -23.58 -7.75 -28.18
C ALA A 35 -23.35 -6.90 -26.94
N ALA A 36 -24.42 -6.41 -26.30
CA ALA A 36 -24.35 -5.67 -25.04
C ALA A 36 -23.80 -6.54 -23.90
N SER A 37 -24.32 -7.76 -23.72
CA SER A 37 -23.83 -8.70 -22.70
C SER A 37 -22.36 -9.08 -22.89
N VAL A 38 -21.93 -9.38 -24.14
CA VAL A 38 -20.53 -9.65 -24.44
C VAL A 38 -19.65 -8.44 -24.16
N THR A 39 -20.11 -7.24 -24.54
CA THR A 39 -19.40 -5.99 -24.26
C THR A 39 -19.20 -5.77 -22.76
N GLN A 40 -20.26 -5.96 -21.96
CA GLN A 40 -20.22 -5.84 -20.51
C GLN A 40 -19.28 -6.85 -19.87
N ALA A 41 -19.32 -8.12 -20.30
CA ALA A 41 -18.42 -9.16 -19.79
C ALA A 41 -16.94 -8.84 -20.08
N LEU A 42 -16.64 -8.32 -21.28
CA LEU A 42 -15.28 -7.92 -21.65
C LEU A 42 -14.77 -6.74 -20.83
N LEU A 43 -15.62 -5.75 -20.59
CA LEU A 43 -15.32 -4.61 -19.71
C LEU A 43 -15.00 -5.05 -18.29
N MET A 44 -15.89 -5.84 -17.69
CA MET A 44 -15.70 -6.35 -16.34
C MET A 44 -14.41 -7.16 -16.22
N ARG A 45 -14.10 -8.01 -17.21
CA ARG A 45 -12.84 -8.76 -17.23
C ARG A 45 -11.63 -7.84 -17.32
N ARG A 46 -11.70 -6.76 -18.12
CA ARG A 46 -10.62 -5.77 -18.22
C ARG A 46 -10.38 -5.07 -16.90
N ASP A 47 -11.44 -4.65 -16.22
CA ASP A 47 -11.36 -3.92 -14.96
C ASP A 47 -10.82 -4.80 -13.83
N ILE A 48 -11.30 -6.05 -13.72
CA ILE A 48 -10.76 -7.04 -12.79
C ILE A 48 -9.28 -7.29 -13.07
N SER A 49 -8.90 -7.46 -14.34
CA SER A 49 -7.50 -7.70 -14.70
C SER A 49 -6.61 -6.49 -14.36
N ALA A 50 -7.11 -5.27 -14.54
CA ALA A 50 -6.38 -4.05 -14.18
C ALA A 50 -6.21 -3.92 -12.66
N PHE A 51 -7.27 -4.18 -11.90
CA PHE A 51 -7.23 -4.22 -10.44
C PHE A 51 -6.22 -5.26 -9.93
N GLN A 52 -6.31 -6.50 -10.43
CA GLN A 52 -5.40 -7.58 -10.05
C GLN A 52 -3.93 -7.27 -10.38
N ARG A 53 -3.65 -6.61 -11.51
CA ARG A 53 -2.29 -6.16 -11.84
C ARG A 53 -1.79 -5.14 -10.83
N SER A 54 -2.61 -4.13 -10.52
CA SER A 54 -2.24 -3.10 -9.55
C SER A 54 -1.96 -3.68 -8.16
N GLU A 55 -2.75 -4.65 -7.70
CA GLU A 55 -2.55 -5.33 -6.42
C GLU A 55 -1.26 -6.16 -6.42
N ARG A 56 -0.98 -6.89 -7.51
CA ARG A 56 0.28 -7.64 -7.65
C ARG A 56 1.49 -6.73 -7.64
N ASP A 57 1.44 -5.61 -8.37
CA ASP A 57 2.54 -4.66 -8.42
C ASP A 57 2.79 -4.04 -7.03
N ARG A 58 1.72 -3.68 -6.31
CA ARG A 58 1.81 -3.21 -4.92
C ARG A 58 2.42 -4.24 -3.99
N ASN A 59 1.97 -5.49 -4.07
CA ASN A 59 2.51 -6.57 -3.23
C ASN A 59 3.99 -6.83 -3.54
N ASN A 60 4.37 -6.85 -4.82
CA ASN A 60 5.76 -7.03 -5.24
C ASN A 60 6.65 -5.87 -4.76
N GLN A 61 6.18 -4.63 -4.86
CA GLN A 61 6.91 -3.47 -4.34
C GLN A 61 7.08 -3.53 -2.82
N ARG A 62 6.04 -3.95 -2.09
CA ARG A 62 6.12 -4.12 -0.63
C ARG A 62 7.12 -5.19 -0.25
N GLN A 63 7.08 -6.36 -0.90
CA GLN A 63 8.05 -7.43 -0.67
C GLN A 63 9.49 -7.00 -0.97
N LEU A 64 9.70 -6.27 -2.06
CA LEU A 64 11.02 -5.75 -2.41
C LEU A 64 11.52 -4.73 -1.38
N LEU A 65 10.64 -3.86 -0.89
CA LEU A 65 10.97 -2.91 0.18
C LEU A 65 11.34 -3.65 1.47
N ASP A 66 10.52 -4.61 1.90
CA ASP A 66 10.76 -5.40 3.11
C ASP A 66 12.13 -6.12 3.04
N GLN A 67 12.45 -6.72 1.89
CA GLN A 67 13.76 -7.35 1.64
C GLN A 67 14.91 -6.35 1.67
N ALA A 68 14.75 -5.19 1.03
CA ALA A 68 15.77 -4.15 1.02
C ALA A 68 16.04 -3.59 2.42
N GLU A 69 14.99 -3.41 3.22
CA GLU A 69 15.04 -2.96 4.61
C GLU A 69 15.78 -3.97 5.50
N GLU A 70 15.42 -5.26 5.41
CA GLU A 70 16.09 -6.34 6.12
C GLU A 70 17.59 -6.40 5.78
N MET A 71 17.93 -6.38 4.48
CA MET A 71 19.31 -6.41 4.01
C MET A 71 20.12 -5.18 4.44
N ALA A 72 19.51 -3.99 4.45
CA ALA A 72 20.16 -2.74 4.85
C ALA A 72 20.21 -2.55 6.38
N GLY A 73 19.45 -3.33 7.14
CA GLY A 73 19.27 -3.11 8.58
C GLY A 73 18.60 -1.77 8.90
N VAL A 74 17.70 -1.32 8.01
CA VAL A 74 16.94 -0.07 8.11
C VAL A 74 15.47 -0.40 8.21
N GLY A 75 14.71 0.33 9.03
CA GLY A 75 13.25 0.23 9.05
C GLY A 75 12.62 1.61 8.96
N HIS A 76 11.43 1.68 8.40
CA HIS A 76 10.61 2.90 8.40
C HIS A 76 9.57 2.89 9.53
N TRP A 77 9.15 4.09 9.91
CA TRP A 77 8.02 4.33 10.80
C TRP A 77 7.23 5.56 10.33
N SER A 78 5.98 5.63 10.77
CA SER A 78 5.19 6.85 10.76
C SER A 78 4.48 7.01 12.10
N TRP A 79 4.13 8.25 12.43
CA TRP A 79 3.33 8.57 13.59
C TRP A 79 2.28 9.60 13.20
N ASP A 80 1.04 9.32 13.60
CA ASP A 80 -0.06 10.25 13.58
C ASP A 80 -0.22 10.87 14.98
N ALA A 81 0.18 12.13 15.10
CA ALA A 81 0.13 12.87 16.35
C ALA A 81 -1.29 13.13 16.87
N ALA A 82 -2.30 13.13 15.99
CA ALA A 82 -3.68 13.39 16.41
C ALA A 82 -4.31 12.16 17.10
N SER A 83 -3.94 10.97 16.66
CA SER A 83 -4.47 9.70 17.18
C SER A 83 -3.48 8.94 18.06
N ASP A 84 -2.25 9.43 18.20
CA ASP A 84 -1.10 8.76 18.81
C ASP A 84 -0.85 7.33 18.27
N VAL A 85 -1.15 7.12 16.98
CA VAL A 85 -0.93 5.84 16.32
C VAL A 85 0.41 5.86 15.59
N THR A 86 1.28 4.91 15.95
CA THR A 86 2.50 4.65 15.19
C THR A 86 2.27 3.51 14.19
N THR A 87 3.07 3.48 13.13
CA THR A 87 3.13 2.37 12.19
C THR A 87 4.59 2.02 11.99
N TRP A 88 4.93 0.76 12.13
CA TRP A 88 6.30 0.26 12.07
C TRP A 88 6.43 -0.74 10.93
N SER A 89 7.51 -0.63 10.16
CA SER A 89 7.96 -1.72 9.28
C SER A 89 8.35 -2.95 10.08
N ARG A 90 8.32 -4.12 9.45
CA ARG A 90 8.81 -5.36 10.05
C ARG A 90 10.27 -5.22 10.50
N ALA A 91 11.13 -4.63 9.66
CA ALA A 91 12.53 -4.41 10.00
C ALA A 91 12.70 -3.53 11.25
N LEU A 92 11.78 -2.59 11.51
CA LEU A 92 11.85 -1.75 12.70
C LEU A 92 11.55 -2.52 14.00
N TYR A 93 10.63 -3.49 13.96
CA TYR A 93 10.43 -4.44 15.06
C TYR A 93 11.71 -5.22 15.36
N GLU A 94 12.38 -5.73 14.31
CA GLU A 94 13.64 -6.47 14.44
C GLU A 94 14.79 -5.58 14.97
N ILE A 95 14.83 -4.29 14.59
CA ILE A 95 15.76 -3.30 15.13
C ILE A 95 15.53 -3.08 16.63
N HIS A 96 14.27 -3.00 17.07
CA HIS A 96 13.91 -2.79 18.48
C HIS A 96 13.82 -4.08 19.30
N GLY A 97 13.88 -5.25 18.67
CA GLY A 97 13.69 -6.54 19.34
C GLY A 97 12.26 -6.77 19.84
N CYS A 98 11.27 -6.11 19.24
CA CYS A 98 9.86 -6.22 19.61
C CYS A 98 9.17 -7.31 18.77
N ASP A 99 8.06 -7.84 19.28
CA ASP A 99 7.25 -8.83 18.56
C ASP A 99 6.36 -8.15 17.50
N PRO A 100 6.49 -8.47 16.19
CA PRO A 100 5.62 -7.92 15.15
C PRO A 100 4.17 -8.39 15.24
N ALA A 101 3.84 -9.38 16.08
CA ALA A 101 2.46 -9.75 16.38
C ALA A 101 1.77 -8.76 17.34
N GLU A 102 2.54 -7.94 18.06
CA GLU A 102 2.03 -6.90 18.95
C GLU A 102 1.86 -5.56 18.21
N PRO A 103 0.85 -4.76 18.58
CA PRO A 103 0.69 -3.42 18.04
C PRO A 103 1.92 -2.56 18.37
N PRO A 104 2.36 -1.68 17.45
CA PRO A 104 3.48 -0.82 17.73
C PRO A 104 3.12 0.17 18.86
N PRO A 105 4.07 0.53 19.73
CA PRO A 105 3.79 1.41 20.84
C PRO A 105 3.45 2.83 20.36
N GLY A 106 2.56 3.53 21.07
CA GLY A 106 2.38 4.99 20.94
C GLY A 106 3.66 5.74 21.34
N LEU A 107 3.68 7.07 21.20
CA LEU A 107 4.90 7.86 21.34
C LEU A 107 5.63 7.60 22.68
N ASP A 108 4.91 7.58 23.80
CA ASP A 108 5.50 7.34 25.13
C ASP A 108 6.15 5.95 25.23
N GLY A 109 5.51 4.94 24.64
CA GLY A 109 6.06 3.59 24.59
C GLY A 109 7.30 3.50 23.70
N VAL A 110 7.34 4.24 22.57
CA VAL A 110 8.55 4.36 21.76
C VAL A 110 9.68 4.99 22.58
N LEU A 111 9.42 6.10 23.27
CA LEU A 111 10.42 6.79 24.08
C LEU A 111 10.97 5.92 25.21
N ALA A 112 10.15 5.02 25.79
CA ALA A 112 10.58 4.09 26.82
C ALA A 112 11.63 3.06 26.35
N LEU A 113 11.68 2.78 25.04
CA LEU A 113 12.69 1.90 24.43
C LEU A 113 14.07 2.58 24.34
N TYR A 114 14.16 3.90 24.52
CA TYR A 114 15.40 4.65 24.46
C TYR A 114 16.04 4.73 25.86
N ALA A 115 17.37 4.89 25.91
CA ALA A 115 18.05 5.26 27.14
C ALA A 115 17.49 6.61 27.66
N PRO A 116 17.37 6.86 28.98
CA PRO A 116 16.67 8.03 29.52
C PRO A 116 17.15 9.38 28.94
N GLU A 117 18.47 9.54 28.77
CA GLU A 117 19.06 10.75 28.17
C GLU A 117 18.70 10.92 26.70
N ASP A 118 18.62 9.82 25.96
CA ASP A 118 18.33 9.83 24.52
C ASP A 118 16.82 9.93 24.26
N ALA A 119 15.99 9.40 25.16
CA ALA A 119 14.54 9.58 25.17
C ALA A 119 14.17 11.06 25.31
N ALA A 120 14.78 11.77 26.26
CA ALA A 120 14.53 13.21 26.46
C ALA A 120 14.93 14.04 25.22
N LYS A 121 16.06 13.69 24.57
CA LYS A 121 16.48 14.34 23.31
C LYS A 121 15.50 14.07 22.18
N LEU A 122 15.07 12.82 22.02
CA LEU A 122 14.13 12.43 20.98
C LEU A 122 12.78 13.13 21.16
N ALA A 123 12.24 13.18 22.38
CA ALA A 123 10.99 13.86 22.69
C ALA A 123 11.03 15.34 22.26
N ALA A 124 12.10 16.07 22.61
CA ALA A 124 12.25 17.47 22.23
C ALA A 124 12.39 17.67 20.70
N LEU A 125 13.04 16.73 19.99
CA LEU A 125 13.14 16.76 18.53
C LEU A 125 11.80 16.49 17.85
N VAL A 126 11.04 15.51 18.36
CA VAL A 126 9.70 15.18 17.87
C VAL A 126 8.75 16.36 18.09
N GLU A 127 8.74 16.95 19.28
CA GLU A 127 7.91 18.12 19.60
C GLU A 127 8.21 19.30 18.64
N ARG A 128 9.49 19.58 18.40
CA ARG A 128 9.89 20.61 17.44
C ARG A 128 9.43 20.29 16.04
N ALA A 129 9.64 19.07 15.56
CA ALA A 129 9.23 18.65 14.22
C ALA A 129 7.72 18.73 14.01
N VAL A 130 6.92 18.45 15.04
CA VAL A 130 5.46 18.65 15.02
C VAL A 130 5.11 20.14 14.95
N ALA A 131 5.77 20.97 15.75
CA ALA A 131 5.47 22.40 15.83
C ALA A 131 5.92 23.20 14.58
N THR A 132 7.05 22.84 13.99
CA THR A 132 7.70 23.64 12.92
C THR A 132 7.74 22.95 11.55
N GLY A 133 7.46 21.64 11.51
CA GLY A 133 7.63 20.82 10.31
C GLY A 133 9.09 20.49 9.97
N GLU A 134 10.06 20.91 10.79
CA GLU A 134 11.49 20.68 10.55
C GLU A 134 11.88 19.20 10.60
N SER A 135 12.88 18.83 9.80
CA SER A 135 13.50 17.50 9.87
C SER A 135 14.35 17.34 11.13
N TYR A 136 14.48 16.10 11.62
CA TYR A 136 15.46 15.78 12.66
C TYR A 136 16.28 14.54 12.33
N ALA A 137 17.47 14.44 12.94
CA ALA A 137 18.31 13.26 12.95
C ALA A 137 18.94 13.09 14.34
N LEU A 138 18.93 11.87 14.86
CA LEU A 138 19.45 11.52 16.17
C LEU A 138 20.21 10.20 16.07
N GLN A 139 21.38 10.12 16.71
CA GLN A 139 21.96 8.84 17.12
C GLN A 139 21.61 8.60 18.58
N ALA A 140 21.11 7.40 18.88
CA ALA A 140 20.57 7.10 20.19
C ALA A 140 20.78 5.63 20.55
N ARG A 141 20.86 5.37 21.85
CA ARG A 141 20.87 4.01 22.38
C ARG A 141 19.45 3.57 22.68
N ILE A 142 19.08 2.41 22.13
CA ILE A 142 17.86 1.71 22.49
C ILE A 142 18.19 0.51 23.39
N ARG A 143 17.26 0.20 24.30
CA ARG A 143 17.26 -0.99 25.14
C ARG A 143 16.19 -1.93 24.62
N ARG A 144 16.60 -3.11 24.19
CA ARG A 144 15.73 -4.14 23.66
C ARG A 144 15.06 -4.91 24.80
N PRO A 145 13.92 -5.59 24.56
CA PRO A 145 13.26 -6.41 25.57
C PRO A 145 14.13 -7.53 26.17
N ASP A 146 15.11 -8.04 25.41
CA ASP A 146 16.09 -9.03 25.87
C ASP A 146 17.20 -8.44 26.77
N GLY A 147 17.17 -7.14 27.03
CA GLY A 147 18.14 -6.41 27.84
C GLY A 147 19.39 -5.96 27.08
N SER A 148 19.53 -6.32 25.80
CA SER A 148 20.65 -5.85 24.97
C SER A 148 20.48 -4.38 24.57
N GLU A 149 21.59 -3.69 24.41
CA GLU A 149 21.60 -2.32 23.90
C GLU A 149 22.04 -2.27 22.43
N ARG A 150 21.44 -1.37 21.66
CA ARG A 150 21.80 -1.13 20.27
C ARG A 150 21.89 0.37 19.99
N LEU A 151 22.92 0.79 19.26
CA LEU A 151 22.99 2.13 18.71
C LEU A 151 22.18 2.19 17.42
N VAL A 152 21.28 3.17 17.31
CA VAL A 152 20.44 3.40 16.14
C VAL A 152 20.59 4.85 15.66
N SER A 153 20.32 5.07 14.36
CA SER A 153 20.14 6.41 13.81
C SER A 153 18.68 6.58 13.40
N ALA A 154 17.97 7.49 14.07
CA ALA A 154 16.61 7.87 13.74
C ALA A 154 16.64 9.17 12.92
N ARG A 155 15.86 9.22 11.83
CA ARG A 155 15.72 10.42 10.99
C ARG A 155 14.26 10.58 10.58
N ALA A 156 13.77 11.82 10.64
CA ALA A 156 12.49 12.20 10.08
C ALA A 156 12.71 13.34 9.06
N PRO A 157 12.20 13.22 7.84
CA PRO A 157 12.28 14.29 6.85
C PRO A 157 11.35 15.44 7.23
N ARG A 158 11.59 16.60 6.60
CA ARG A 158 10.72 17.77 6.72
C ARG A 158 9.33 17.43 6.19
N ARG A 159 8.27 17.80 6.92
CA ARG A 159 6.88 17.68 6.45
C ARG A 159 6.45 18.87 5.60
#